data_AF-A0A3P3WG00-F1
#
_entry.id   AF-A0A3P3WG00-F1
#
_cell.length_a   1.000
_cell.length_b   1.000
_cell.length_c   1.000
_cell.angle_alpha   90.00
_cell.angle_beta   90.00
_cell.angle_gamma   90.00
#
_symmetry.space_group_name_H-M   'P 1'
#
loop_
_entity.id
_entity.type
_entity.pdbx_description
1 polymer ?
#
loop_
_entity_poly.entity_id
_entity_poly.type
_entity_poly.pdbx_seq_one_letter_code
_entity_poly.pdbx_strand_id
1 'polypeptide(L)'
;MRKFILIFVFTCIFYSCKTYTVTPENLKEQLSSTAGVKKTEINNPMGFGTLSYEANSLKKIRVVNKEGRQESLENSPALEMRVTLKNKKRYHFYFDTVVIKDDTLSGGRSRFIGSLTRKIPFDSIQKIEIQDGGKKFEYQ
;
A
#
# COMPACT_ATOMS: atom_id res chain seq x y z
N MET A 1 29.40 2.55 -49.93
CA MET A 1 29.47 2.71 -48.45
C MET A 1 28.05 2.67 -47.89
N ARG A 2 27.65 1.55 -47.30
CA ARG A 2 26.25 1.24 -46.94
C ARG A 2 26.02 1.67 -45.49
N LYS A 3 25.29 2.77 -45.27
CA LYS A 3 24.98 3.30 -43.94
C LYS A 3 23.98 2.37 -43.24
N PHE A 4 24.44 1.62 -42.24
CA PHE A 4 23.56 0.92 -41.30
C PHE A 4 23.06 1.94 -40.28
N ILE A 5 21.82 2.38 -40.40
CA ILE A 5 21.15 3.16 -39.36
C ILE A 5 20.60 2.16 -38.35
N LEU A 6 21.29 2.02 -37.21
CA LEU A 6 20.85 1.21 -36.08
C LEU A 6 19.80 2.02 -35.30
N ILE A 7 18.51 1.76 -35.57
CA ILE A 7 17.40 2.32 -34.79
C ILE A 7 17.34 1.54 -33.49
N PHE A 8 17.88 2.13 -32.42
CA PHE A 8 17.75 1.59 -31.06
C PHE A 8 16.34 1.91 -30.54
N VAL A 9 15.41 0.98 -30.75
CA VAL A 9 14.04 1.08 -30.20
C VAL A 9 14.14 0.87 -28.69
N PHE A 10 14.06 1.97 -27.95
CA PHE A 10 14.00 1.99 -26.50
C PHE A 10 12.60 1.53 -26.06
N THR A 11 12.42 0.22 -25.86
CA THR A 11 11.16 -0.36 -25.38
C THR A 11 10.96 0.03 -23.90
N CYS A 12 10.26 1.13 -23.65
CA CYS A 12 9.75 1.45 -22.31
C CYS A 12 8.76 0.37 -21.89
N ILE A 13 9.18 -0.57 -21.04
CA ILE A 13 8.28 -1.51 -20.37
C ILE A 13 7.44 -0.67 -19.41
N PHE A 14 6.21 -0.33 -19.81
CA PHE A 14 5.24 0.32 -18.94
C PHE A 14 4.80 -0.69 -17.87
N TYR A 15 5.51 -0.75 -16.75
CA TYR A 15 5.04 -1.46 -15.56
C TYR A 15 3.76 -0.76 -15.07
N SER A 16 2.62 -1.35 -15.40
CA SER A 16 1.31 -0.88 -14.97
C SER A 16 1.14 -1.15 -13.48
N CYS A 17 1.15 -0.09 -12.67
CA CYS A 17 0.79 -0.17 -11.25
C CYS A 17 -0.69 -0.57 -11.15
N LYS A 18 -0.98 -1.71 -10.53
CA LYS A 18 -2.37 -2.15 -10.34
C LYS A 18 -2.98 -1.36 -9.20
N THR A 19 -4.15 -0.76 -9.46
CA THR A 19 -4.92 -0.01 -8.47
C THR A 19 -6.27 -0.69 -8.26
N TYR A 20 -6.62 -0.82 -7.00
CA TYR A 20 -7.83 -1.47 -6.52
C TYR A 20 -8.59 -0.51 -5.60
N THR A 21 -9.88 -0.72 -5.44
CA THR A 21 -10.71 0.02 -4.49
C THR A 21 -11.21 -0.88 -3.38
N VAL A 22 -11.44 -0.28 -2.21
CA VAL A 22 -12.12 -0.91 -1.09
C VAL A 22 -12.99 0.16 -0.43
N THR A 23 -14.20 -0.18 -0.02
CA THR A 23 -15.02 0.78 0.73
C THR A 23 -14.42 0.98 2.12
N PRO A 24 -14.57 2.17 2.73
CA PRO A 24 -14.09 2.40 4.09
C PRO A 24 -14.60 1.31 5.04
N GLU A 25 -15.89 1.03 5.03
CA GLU A 25 -16.55 0.08 5.93
C GLU A 25 -15.97 -1.33 5.81
N ASN A 26 -15.76 -1.80 4.58
CA ASN A 26 -15.18 -3.12 4.31
C ASN A 26 -13.71 -3.17 4.76
N LEU A 27 -12.94 -2.10 4.57
CA LEU A 27 -11.59 -2.02 5.11
C LEU A 27 -11.60 -2.12 6.65
N LYS A 28 -12.51 -1.39 7.31
CA LYS A 28 -12.66 -1.42 8.77
C LYS A 28 -13.01 -2.81 9.28
N GLU A 29 -13.95 -3.50 8.65
CA GLU A 29 -14.32 -4.86 8.99
C GLU A 29 -13.13 -5.83 8.85
N GLN A 30 -12.41 -5.75 7.73
CA GLN A 30 -11.28 -6.64 7.46
C GLN A 30 -10.10 -6.39 8.42
N LEU A 31 -9.81 -5.14 8.78
CA LEU A 31 -8.73 -4.84 9.75
C LEU A 31 -9.12 -5.17 11.19
N SER A 32 -10.38 -4.92 11.58
CA SER A 32 -10.88 -5.16 12.95
C SER A 32 -11.01 -6.63 13.30
N SER A 33 -11.10 -7.52 12.30
CA SER A 33 -11.18 -8.97 12.49
C SER A 33 -9.81 -9.66 12.68
N THR A 34 -8.74 -8.88 12.83
CA THR A 34 -7.36 -9.39 13.00
C THR A 34 -6.81 -9.11 14.39
N ALA A 35 -5.74 -9.83 14.79
CA ALA A 35 -5.12 -9.75 16.11
C ALA A 35 -4.35 -8.43 16.39
N GLY A 36 -4.66 -7.33 15.69
CA GLY A 36 -3.98 -6.04 15.83
C GLY A 36 -2.66 -5.97 15.07
N VAL A 37 -1.62 -5.42 15.69
CA VAL A 37 -0.30 -5.22 15.10
C VAL A 37 0.69 -6.31 15.50
N LYS A 38 1.63 -6.60 14.61
CA LYS A 38 2.78 -7.48 14.82
C LYS A 38 4.07 -6.74 14.48
N LYS A 39 5.13 -7.03 15.21
CA LYS A 39 6.48 -6.59 14.83
C LYS A 39 6.92 -7.42 13.62
N THR A 40 7.44 -6.76 12.59
CA THR A 40 7.92 -7.40 11.38
C THR A 40 9.23 -6.78 10.94
N GLU A 41 9.93 -7.49 10.07
CA GLU A 41 11.15 -7.01 9.41
C GLU A 41 10.99 -7.11 7.89
N ILE A 42 11.61 -6.19 7.16
CA ILE A 42 11.69 -6.21 5.71
C ILE A 42 13.12 -6.03 5.24
N ASN A 43 13.41 -6.45 4.01
CA ASN A 43 14.67 -6.13 3.35
C ASN A 43 14.88 -4.60 3.25
N ASN A 44 16.12 -4.16 3.50
CA ASN A 44 16.49 -2.76 3.33
C ASN A 44 17.03 -2.51 1.91
N PRO A 45 16.34 -1.73 1.05
CA PRO A 45 16.81 -1.42 -0.29
C PRO A 45 18.09 -0.57 -0.31
N MET A 46 18.48 0.03 0.82
CA MET A 46 19.79 0.70 0.96
C MET A 46 20.96 -0.28 1.22
N GLY A 47 20.69 -1.60 1.31
CA GLY A 47 21.72 -2.63 1.42
C GLY A 47 22.24 -2.90 2.84
N PHE A 48 21.65 -2.28 3.87
CA PHE A 48 22.07 -2.44 5.26
C PHE A 48 20.99 -3.15 6.09
N GLY A 49 21.23 -4.43 6.42
CA GLY A 49 20.38 -5.20 7.34
C GLY A 49 18.89 -5.23 6.97
N THR A 50 18.06 -5.42 7.99
CA THR A 50 16.59 -5.40 7.89
C THR A 50 16.04 -4.12 8.51
N LEU A 51 14.84 -3.71 8.08
CA LEU A 51 14.09 -2.61 8.69
C LEU A 51 12.96 -3.20 9.53
N SER A 52 12.94 -2.90 10.82
CA SER A 52 11.90 -3.37 11.74
C SER A 52 10.85 -2.30 12.01
N TYR A 53 9.57 -2.70 11.99
CA TYR A 53 8.42 -1.83 12.30
C TYR A 53 7.18 -2.65 12.69
N GLU A 54 6.12 -1.96 13.11
CA GLU A 54 4.82 -2.58 13.39
C GLU A 54 3.95 -2.61 12.12
N ALA A 55 3.51 -3.81 11.76
CA ALA A 55 2.58 -4.05 10.67
C ALA A 55 1.25 -4.60 11.21
N ASN A 56 0.14 -4.35 10.52
CA ASN A 56 -1.12 -5.02 10.80
C ASN A 56 -1.00 -6.53 10.52
N SER A 57 -1.85 -7.28 11.20
CA SER A 57 -1.85 -8.75 11.14
C SER A 57 -2.70 -9.32 10.01
N LEU A 58 -3.22 -8.48 9.11
CA LEU A 58 -4.04 -8.93 8.00
C LEU A 58 -3.19 -9.77 7.04
N LYS A 59 -3.64 -10.96 6.68
CA LYS A 59 -2.92 -11.82 5.73
C LYS A 59 -3.27 -11.50 4.28
N LYS A 60 -4.55 -11.25 4.01
CA LYS A 60 -5.08 -10.93 2.70
C LYS A 60 -6.13 -9.85 2.81
N ILE A 61 -6.21 -8.96 1.83
CA ILE A 61 -7.24 -7.93 1.73
C ILE A 61 -8.13 -8.23 0.51
N ARG A 62 -9.44 -8.27 0.73
CA ARG A 62 -10.44 -8.32 -0.34
C ARG A 62 -10.65 -6.91 -0.88
N VAL A 63 -10.51 -6.76 -2.20
CA VAL A 63 -10.59 -5.49 -2.92
C VAL A 63 -11.38 -5.67 -4.21
N VAL A 64 -11.70 -4.55 -4.87
CA VAL A 64 -12.35 -4.53 -6.18
C VAL A 64 -11.38 -3.95 -7.20
N ASN A 65 -11.20 -4.64 -8.32
CA ASN A 65 -10.32 -4.19 -9.39
C ASN A 65 -11.03 -3.17 -10.30
N LYS A 66 -10.32 -2.61 -11.29
CA LYS A 66 -10.88 -1.61 -12.21
C LYS A 66 -12.02 -2.13 -13.10
N GLU A 67 -12.13 -3.45 -13.29
CA GLU A 67 -13.24 -4.09 -14.01
C GLU A 67 -14.44 -4.43 -13.09
N GLY A 68 -14.40 -4.02 -11.82
CA GLY A 68 -15.46 -4.31 -10.86
C GLY A 68 -15.43 -5.72 -10.27
N ARG A 69 -14.39 -6.51 -10.54
CA ARG A 69 -14.25 -7.88 -10.00
C ARG A 69 -13.62 -7.87 -8.62
N GLN A 70 -14.10 -8.74 -7.74
CA GLN A 70 -13.47 -8.96 -6.45
C GLN A 70 -12.16 -9.72 -6.61
N GLU A 71 -11.11 -9.22 -5.97
CA GLU A 71 -9.79 -9.86 -5.89
C GLU A 71 -9.35 -9.95 -4.43
N SER A 72 -8.49 -10.92 -4.13
CA SER A 72 -7.84 -11.06 -2.84
C SER A 72 -6.35 -10.81 -3.03
N LEU A 73 -5.83 -9.74 -2.44
CA LEU A 73 -4.40 -9.43 -2.45
C LEU A 73 -3.74 -9.96 -1.20
N GLU A 74 -2.53 -10.50 -1.34
CA GLU A 74 -1.69 -10.82 -0.19
C GLU A 74 -1.15 -9.54 0.44
N ASN A 75 -1.25 -9.43 1.75
CA ASN A 75 -0.68 -8.29 2.44
C ASN A 75 0.83 -8.36 2.35
N SER A 76 1.45 -7.27 1.93
CA SER A 76 2.88 -7.20 1.69
C SER A 76 3.38 -5.77 1.92
N PRO A 77 4.68 -5.59 2.19
CA PRO A 77 5.26 -4.26 2.28
C PRO A 77 5.35 -3.56 0.92
N ALA A 78 5.04 -4.24 -0.19
CA ALA A 78 4.93 -3.61 -1.50
C ALA A 78 3.60 -2.84 -1.67
N LEU A 79 2.56 -3.20 -0.90
CA LEU A 79 1.25 -2.56 -1.01
C LEU A 79 1.24 -1.16 -0.40
N GLU A 80 0.64 -0.24 -1.14
CA GLU A 80 0.38 1.13 -0.72
C GLU A 80 -1.12 1.39 -0.63
N MET A 81 -1.51 2.34 0.20
CA MET A 81 -2.88 2.79 0.34
C MET A 81 -2.96 4.29 0.09
N ARG A 82 -3.92 4.71 -0.74
CA ARG A 82 -4.31 6.10 -0.92
C ARG A 82 -5.66 6.32 -0.27
N VAL A 83 -5.76 7.38 0.54
CA VAL A 83 -6.99 7.81 1.17
C VAL A 83 -7.33 9.20 0.64
N THR A 84 -8.51 9.32 0.02
CA THR A 84 -9.07 10.63 -0.36
C THR A 84 -10.14 10.99 0.65
N LEU A 85 -10.03 12.19 1.24
CA LEU A 85 -11.03 12.72 2.16
C LEU A 85 -12.17 13.42 1.43
N LYS A 86 -13.29 13.63 2.14
CA LYS A 86 -14.45 14.39 1.66
C LYS A 86 -14.09 15.80 1.18
N ASN A 87 -13.09 16.44 1.81
CA ASN A 87 -12.53 17.74 1.41
C ASN A 87 -11.50 17.66 0.26
N LYS A 88 -11.42 16.53 -0.44
CA LYS A 88 -10.53 16.26 -1.58
C LYS A 88 -9.03 16.18 -1.27
N LYS A 89 -8.60 16.36 0.00
CA LYS A 89 -7.21 16.08 0.39
C LYS A 89 -6.91 14.59 0.23
N ARG A 90 -5.68 14.28 -0.22
CA ARG A 90 -5.20 12.92 -0.46
C ARG A 90 -4.00 12.60 0.41
N TYR A 91 -3.96 11.39 0.94
CA TYR A 91 -2.87 10.88 1.77
C TYR A 91 -2.42 9.51 1.29
N HIS A 92 -1.13 9.25 1.42
CA HIS A 92 -0.49 8.01 1.05
C HIS A 92 0.05 7.33 2.30
N PHE A 93 -0.13 6.02 2.35
CA PHE A 93 0.29 5.16 3.45
C PHE A 93 0.90 3.88 2.89
N TYR A 94 1.75 3.28 3.70
CA TYR A 94 2.13 1.88 3.54
C TYR A 94 1.01 1.00 4.10
N PHE A 95 0.39 0.18 3.25
CA PHE A 95 -0.87 -0.49 3.61
C PHE A 95 -0.72 -1.41 4.83
N ASP A 96 0.38 -2.15 4.89
CA ASP A 96 0.73 -3.01 6.00
C ASP A 96 0.92 -2.27 7.33
N THR A 97 1.13 -0.95 7.34
CA THR A 97 1.22 -0.17 8.59
C THR A 97 -0.13 0.39 9.06
N VAL A 98 -1.21 0.16 8.29
CA VAL A 98 -2.51 0.77 8.55
C VAL A 98 -3.24 0.03 9.65
N VAL A 99 -3.77 0.80 10.61
CA VAL A 99 -4.63 0.31 11.69
C VAL A 99 -5.84 1.21 11.83
N ILE A 100 -6.94 0.65 12.30
CA ILE A 100 -8.15 1.41 12.65
C ILE A 100 -8.44 1.16 14.13
N LYS A 101 -8.50 2.23 14.90
CA LYS A 101 -8.83 2.21 16.33
C LYS A 101 -9.65 3.46 16.65
N ASP A 102 -10.70 3.31 17.46
CA ASP A 102 -11.55 4.42 17.93
C ASP A 102 -11.97 5.36 16.78
N ASP A 103 -12.52 4.79 15.70
CA ASP A 103 -12.92 5.52 14.48
C ASP A 103 -11.84 6.42 13.87
N THR A 104 -10.58 6.05 14.07
CA THR A 104 -9.42 6.74 13.53
C THR A 104 -8.58 5.77 12.73
N LEU A 105 -8.39 6.07 11.44
CA LEU A 105 -7.40 5.40 10.61
C LEU A 105 -6.03 6.00 10.91
N SER A 106 -5.06 5.16 11.27
CA SER A 106 -3.67 5.55 11.46
C SER A 106 -2.79 4.73 10.52
N GLY A 107 -1.72 5.32 10.00
CA GLY A 107 -0.76 4.59 9.18
C GLY A 107 0.56 5.34 9.02
N GLY A 108 1.61 4.59 8.68
CA GLY A 108 2.95 5.09 8.43
C GLY A 108 3.09 5.73 7.05
N ARG A 109 3.82 6.86 7.01
CA ARG A 109 4.25 7.56 5.78
C ARG A 109 5.71 7.29 5.43
N SER A 110 6.46 6.70 6.36
CA SER A 110 7.84 6.26 6.19
C SER A 110 7.99 4.91 6.90
N ARG A 111 8.70 3.96 6.29
CA ARG A 111 9.14 2.74 6.97
C ARG A 111 10.47 2.93 7.70
N PHE A 112 11.21 3.97 7.37
CA PHE A 112 12.50 4.30 7.99
C PHE A 112 12.35 5.13 9.27
N ILE A 113 11.24 5.88 9.37
CA ILE A 113 10.97 6.78 10.49
C ILE A 113 9.61 6.44 11.05
N GLY A 114 9.58 5.57 12.06
CA GLY A 114 8.34 5.07 12.68
C GLY A 114 7.46 6.16 13.30
N SER A 115 8.03 7.32 13.67
CA SER A 115 7.26 8.46 14.18
C SER A 115 6.45 9.19 13.11
N LEU A 116 6.75 9.00 11.81
CA LEU A 116 6.01 9.60 10.71
C LEU A 116 4.72 8.84 10.42
N THR A 117 3.80 8.88 11.38
CA THR A 117 2.44 8.39 11.23
C THR A 117 1.49 9.55 10.93
N ARG A 118 0.33 9.24 10.35
CA ARG A 118 -0.77 10.20 10.20
C ARG A 118 -2.06 9.54 10.65
N LYS A 119 -2.87 10.32 11.37
CA LYS A 119 -4.21 9.96 11.83
C LYS A 119 -5.25 10.67 10.97
N ILE A 120 -6.31 9.96 10.63
CA ILE A 120 -7.43 10.43 9.83
C ILE A 120 -8.74 9.99 10.53
N PRO A 121 -9.63 10.93 10.88
CA PRO A 121 -10.99 10.58 11.31
C PRO A 121 -11.68 9.75 10.24
N PHE A 122 -12.18 8.57 10.61
CA PHE A 122 -12.67 7.59 9.65
C PHE A 122 -13.89 8.09 8.86
N ASP A 123 -14.76 8.84 9.52
CA ASP A 123 -15.93 9.51 8.92
C ASP A 123 -15.56 10.55 7.84
N SER A 124 -14.32 11.06 7.84
CA SER A 124 -13.84 12.03 6.86
C SER A 124 -13.41 11.39 5.53
N ILE A 125 -13.29 10.05 5.50
CA ILE A 125 -12.83 9.29 4.33
C ILE A 125 -13.93 9.25 3.27
N GLN A 126 -13.58 9.56 2.03
CA GLN A 126 -14.45 9.46 0.85
C GLN A 126 -14.10 8.25 -0.03
N LYS A 127 -12.81 7.95 -0.19
CA LYS A 127 -12.35 6.88 -1.08
C LYS A 127 -11.07 6.27 -0.56
N ILE A 128 -10.94 4.96 -0.70
CA ILE A 128 -9.71 4.21 -0.43
C ILE A 128 -9.30 3.46 -1.69
N GLU A 129 -8.02 3.56 -2.02
CA GLU A 129 -7.40 2.82 -3.11
C GLU A 129 -6.21 2.03 -2.56
N ILE A 130 -6.09 0.76 -2.94
CA ILE A 130 -4.91 -0.07 -2.66
C ILE A 130 -4.12 -0.20 -3.96
N GLN A 131 -2.82 0.00 -3.88
CA GLN A 131 -1.93 -0.04 -5.02
C GLN A 131 -0.82 -1.05 -4.83
N ASP A 132 -0.61 -1.85 -5.86
CA ASP A 132 0.61 -2.62 -6.03
C ASP A 132 1.53 -1.86 -6.97
N GLY A 133 2.52 -1.18 -6.37
CA GLY A 133 3.52 -0.40 -7.08
C GLY A 133 4.69 -1.24 -7.62
N GLY A 134 4.68 -2.57 -7.47
CA GLY A 134 5.75 -3.45 -7.91
C GLY A 134 7.07 -3.24 -7.15
N LYS A 135 7.02 -2.68 -5.95
CA LYS A 135 8.20 -2.44 -5.12
C LYS A 135 8.75 -3.76 -4.59
N LYS A 136 10.06 -3.94 -4.66
CA LYS A 136 10.77 -5.13 -4.17
C LYS A 136 11.01 -5.08 -2.65
N PHE A 137 9.94 -4.89 -1.89
CA PHE A 137 9.96 -5.06 -0.45
C PHE A 137 9.36 -6.41 -0.10
N GLU A 138 10.01 -7.15 0.78
CA GLU A 138 9.63 -8.49 1.20
C GLU A 138 9.82 -8.61 2.71
N TYR A 139 8.86 -9.25 3.37
CA TYR A 139 9.01 -9.64 4.77
C TYR A 139 10.15 -10.67 4.91
N GLN A 140 10.87 -10.60 6.03
CA GLN A 140 11.92 -11.56 6.39
C GLN A 140 11.40 -12.55 7.44
#